data_AF-A0A388SIE4-F1
#
_entry.id   AF-A0A388SIE4-F1
#
_cell.length_a   1.000
_cell.length_b   1.000
_cell.length_c   1.000
_cell.angle_alpha   90.00
_cell.angle_beta   90.00
_cell.angle_gamma   90.00
#
_symmetry.space_group_name_H-M   'P 1'
#
loop_
_entity.id
_entity.type
_entity.pdbx_description
1 polymer ?
#
loop_
_entity_poly.entity_id
_entity_poly.type
_entity_poly.pdbx_seq_one_letter_code
_entity_poly.pdbx_strand_id
1 'polypeptide(L)'
;MPVHSTARPAPPTRRPATAALPRRFRAPALLRGLPVLLAAALLLTACAPRITDDGAKDYPSPQPERIYPGATPVRVLDRFLLTSFAQRHPDAAQRAGLVVLPDGRAEPSGDLVPQDYQPESCGLELALRLNLRSFPSLLLGFTDDSRRTFASPKQWTVNALDRTSLHVSSPDLMNSLVVFATMDWNGNGVRDWLVLLTQKTPHDEGFYLGYWLVVEDPAPKGLLQARLLSLDEYRGIGAPVTRTGEEARAFLDKLLREQVLPASQEAARKAADEATIRAILKK
;
A
#
# COMPACT_ATOMS: atom_id res chain seq x y z
N MET A 1 69.10 16.74 -8.10
CA MET A 1 68.97 17.67 -6.95
C MET A 1 69.41 19.06 -7.40
N PRO A 2 68.92 20.20 -6.87
CA PRO A 2 67.57 20.62 -6.44
C PRO A 2 67.02 21.83 -7.27
N VAL A 3 65.70 21.98 -7.47
CA VAL A 3 64.71 22.92 -6.85
C VAL A 3 64.96 24.43 -7.06
N HIS A 4 64.04 25.15 -7.75
CA HIS A 4 63.14 26.19 -7.19
C HIS A 4 62.24 26.90 -8.23
N SER A 5 61.08 27.32 -7.74
CA SER A 5 59.89 27.89 -8.41
C SER A 5 59.85 29.43 -8.31
N THR A 6 59.16 30.12 -9.25
CA THR A 6 58.09 31.14 -9.03
C THR A 6 57.81 31.98 -10.31
N ALA A 7 56.69 32.73 -10.31
CA ALA A 7 55.80 32.96 -11.46
C ALA A 7 55.64 34.42 -11.97
N ARG A 8 55.04 34.54 -13.18
CA ARG A 8 54.28 35.66 -13.84
C ARG A 8 55.06 36.91 -14.33
N PRO A 9 54.48 37.82 -15.17
CA PRO A 9 53.28 37.78 -16.05
C PRO A 9 53.51 38.39 -17.47
N ALA A 10 52.47 38.38 -18.34
CA ALA A 10 52.43 39.07 -19.65
C ALA A 10 51.52 40.35 -19.64
N PRO A 11 51.83 41.41 -20.41
CA PRO A 11 51.01 42.64 -20.57
C PRO A 11 50.41 42.75 -22.01
N PRO A 12 49.83 43.89 -22.48
CA PRO A 12 48.94 44.91 -21.88
C PRO A 12 47.62 45.12 -22.67
N THR A 13 46.70 45.92 -22.12
CA THR A 13 45.49 46.48 -22.78
C THR A 13 45.68 47.94 -23.19
N ARG A 14 45.09 48.37 -24.32
CA ARG A 14 44.89 49.78 -24.71
C ARG A 14 43.49 50.00 -25.30
N ARG A 15 42.76 50.96 -24.73
CA ARG A 15 41.49 51.63 -25.14
C ARG A 15 41.84 52.92 -25.93
N PRO A 16 40.94 53.62 -26.70
CA PRO A 16 39.68 54.29 -26.22
C PRO A 16 38.48 54.33 -27.22
N ALA A 17 37.22 54.37 -26.72
CA ALA A 17 36.22 55.48 -26.68
C ALA A 17 35.73 55.98 -28.09
N THR A 18 34.44 56.21 -28.42
CA THR A 18 33.34 56.91 -27.70
C THR A 18 32.01 56.87 -28.50
N ALA A 19 30.88 57.12 -27.81
CA ALA A 19 29.62 57.76 -28.27
C ALA A 19 28.60 56.94 -29.11
N ALA A 20 27.26 57.04 -29.00
CA ALA A 20 26.31 57.83 -28.20
C ALA A 20 24.92 57.12 -28.19
N LEU A 21 24.07 57.43 -27.21
CA LEU A 21 22.62 57.14 -27.15
C LEU A 21 21.82 58.24 -27.92
N PRO A 22 20.59 57.99 -28.43
CA PRO A 22 19.40 58.30 -27.61
C PRO A 22 18.08 57.53 -27.87
N ARG A 23 17.23 57.57 -26.82
CA ARG A 23 15.75 57.73 -26.76
C ARG A 23 14.77 56.58 -27.09
N ARG A 24 14.17 56.09 -25.99
CA ARG A 24 12.73 56.02 -25.64
C ARG A 24 11.73 55.53 -26.70
N PHE A 25 11.09 54.38 -26.41
CA PHE A 25 9.64 54.22 -26.46
C PHE A 25 9.14 53.44 -25.24
N ARG A 26 8.04 53.90 -24.64
CA ARG A 26 7.31 53.30 -23.50
C ARG A 26 6.25 52.32 -24.05
N ALA A 27 6.20 51.14 -23.42
CA ALA A 27 5.13 50.15 -23.15
C ALA A 27 3.83 50.11 -24.02
N PRO A 28 3.21 48.92 -24.14
CA PRO A 28 2.35 48.48 -23.03
C PRO A 28 2.63 47.06 -22.53
N ALA A 29 2.39 46.88 -21.23
CA ALA A 29 2.24 45.60 -20.57
C ALA A 29 1.03 44.85 -21.14
N LEU A 30 1.15 43.54 -21.32
CA LEU A 30 0.04 42.58 -21.24
C LEU A 30 0.61 41.14 -21.20
N LEU A 31 0.14 40.39 -20.20
CA LEU A 31 0.06 38.92 -20.15
C LEU A 31 1.38 38.12 -20.00
N ARG A 32 2.05 38.31 -18.86
CA ARG A 32 2.76 37.21 -18.18
C ARG A 32 1.71 36.37 -17.43
N GLY A 33 1.52 35.10 -17.80
CA GLY A 33 0.66 34.24 -16.98
C GLY A 33 0.18 32.90 -17.54
N LEU A 34 0.75 32.36 -18.63
CA LEU A 34 0.17 31.14 -19.23
C LEU A 34 1.15 30.16 -19.92
N PRO A 35 2.30 29.81 -19.32
CA PRO A 35 2.88 28.49 -19.59
C PRO A 35 3.09 27.62 -18.33
N VAL A 36 2.89 28.16 -17.12
CA VAL A 36 3.19 27.43 -15.87
C VAL A 36 2.07 26.45 -15.47
N LEU A 37 0.81 26.74 -15.83
CA LEU A 37 -0.33 25.87 -15.50
C LEU A 37 -0.40 24.59 -16.36
N LEU A 38 0.05 24.62 -17.62
CA LEU A 38 0.13 23.41 -18.44
C LEU A 38 1.27 22.49 -18.02
N ALA A 39 2.41 23.06 -17.60
CA ALA A 39 3.54 22.29 -17.07
C ALA A 39 3.20 21.63 -15.73
N ALA A 40 2.44 22.31 -14.85
CA ALA A 40 1.98 21.74 -13.58
C ALA A 40 0.93 20.62 -13.77
N ALA A 41 0.05 20.73 -14.77
CA ALA A 41 -0.92 19.68 -15.10
C ALA A 41 -0.25 18.42 -15.71
N LEU A 42 0.85 18.59 -16.46
CA LEU A 42 1.65 17.47 -16.99
C LEU A 42 2.62 16.86 -15.97
N LEU A 43 2.96 17.58 -14.89
CA LEU A 43 3.76 17.06 -13.78
C LEU A 43 2.91 16.32 -12.72
N LEU A 44 1.63 16.65 -12.58
CA LEU A 44 0.72 15.96 -11.66
C LEU A 44 0.25 14.59 -12.20
N THR A 45 0.26 14.36 -13.51
CA THR A 45 -0.01 13.04 -14.10
C THR A 45 1.20 12.09 -14.08
N ALA A 46 2.40 12.62 -13.80
CA ALA A 46 3.62 11.82 -13.62
C ALA A 46 3.84 11.31 -12.19
N CYS A 47 3.05 11.78 -11.21
CA CYS A 47 3.12 11.37 -9.81
C CYS A 47 1.95 10.49 -9.34
N ALA A 48 1.02 10.13 -10.24
CA ALA A 48 0.18 8.99 -9.94
C ALA A 48 1.09 7.76 -9.99
N PRO A 49 1.25 6.99 -8.88
CA PRO A 49 1.93 5.71 -8.98
C PRO A 49 1.14 4.91 -10.01
N ARG A 50 1.71 4.75 -11.22
CA ARG A 50 1.21 3.74 -12.12
C ARG A 50 1.31 2.44 -11.34
N ILE A 51 0.26 1.62 -11.43
CA ILE A 51 0.42 0.19 -11.21
C ILE A 51 1.24 -0.32 -12.39
N THR A 52 2.51 0.09 -12.45
CA THR A 52 3.53 -0.53 -13.30
C THR A 52 3.95 -1.82 -12.61
N ASP A 53 4.49 -2.76 -13.39
CA ASP A 53 5.12 -4.03 -12.94
C ASP A 53 6.14 -3.88 -11.80
N ASP A 54 6.44 -2.67 -11.33
CA ASP A 54 7.18 -2.43 -10.10
C ASP A 54 6.34 -2.73 -8.83
N GLY A 55 5.03 -2.94 -8.97
CA GLY A 55 4.11 -3.36 -7.92
C GLY A 55 4.33 -4.82 -7.54
N ALA A 56 4.97 -5.03 -6.39
CA ALA A 56 5.48 -6.30 -5.86
C ALA A 56 6.74 -6.81 -6.58
N LYS A 57 7.86 -6.08 -6.47
CA LYS A 57 9.15 -6.79 -6.40
C LYS A 57 9.07 -7.72 -5.20
N ASP A 58 9.00 -9.02 -5.44
CA ASP A 58 9.24 -10.04 -4.43
C ASP A 58 10.56 -9.66 -3.75
N TYR A 59 10.48 -9.20 -2.51
CA TYR A 59 11.69 -9.01 -1.73
C TYR A 59 12.28 -10.40 -1.60
N PRO A 60 13.53 -10.63 -2.08
CA PRO A 60 14.12 -11.96 -2.02
C PRO A 60 14.22 -12.34 -0.55
N SER A 61 13.29 -13.16 -0.11
CA SER A 61 13.36 -13.87 1.15
C SER A 61 13.98 -15.22 0.83
N PRO A 62 15.05 -15.64 1.53
CA PRO A 62 15.52 -17.00 1.40
C PRO A 62 14.33 -17.94 1.67
N GLN A 63 14.16 -18.95 0.82
CA GLN A 63 13.13 -19.96 1.01
C GLN A 63 13.32 -20.58 2.40
N PRO A 64 12.27 -20.61 3.24
CA PRO A 64 12.40 -21.15 4.59
C PRO A 64 12.70 -22.65 4.54
N GLU A 65 13.31 -23.15 5.61
CA GLU A 65 13.46 -24.59 5.79
C GLU A 65 12.10 -25.23 6.03
N ARG A 66 11.83 -26.32 5.33
CA ARG A 66 10.59 -27.09 5.46
C ARG A 66 10.43 -27.62 6.89
N ILE A 67 9.32 -27.28 7.54
CA ILE A 67 9.03 -27.70 8.92
C ILE A 67 8.30 -29.05 8.93
N TYR A 68 7.29 -29.18 8.07
CA TYR A 68 6.48 -30.39 7.99
C TYR A 68 6.96 -31.29 6.86
N PRO A 69 7.32 -32.56 7.13
CA PRO A 69 7.70 -33.51 6.08
C PRO A 69 6.49 -34.01 5.26
N GLY A 70 5.27 -33.84 5.77
CA GLY A 70 4.01 -34.26 5.16
C GLY A 70 2.98 -33.13 5.11
N ALA A 71 1.71 -33.48 5.33
CA ALA A 71 0.62 -32.51 5.35
C ALA A 71 0.75 -31.56 6.55
N THR A 72 0.70 -30.27 6.29
CA THR A 72 0.80 -29.23 7.32
C THR A 72 -0.58 -28.97 7.95
N PRO A 73 -0.73 -29.03 9.28
CA PRO A 73 -2.01 -28.82 9.94
C PRO A 73 -2.60 -27.42 9.74
N VAL A 74 -3.89 -27.37 9.41
CA VAL A 74 -4.70 -26.16 9.40
C VAL A 74 -5.07 -25.81 10.84
N ARG A 75 -4.70 -24.61 11.27
CA ARG A 75 -5.20 -24.04 12.54
C ARG A 75 -6.24 -22.99 12.21
N VAL A 76 -7.46 -23.26 12.65
CA VAL A 76 -8.60 -22.35 12.53
C VAL A 76 -8.54 -21.34 13.68
N LEU A 77 -8.55 -20.04 13.33
CA LEU A 77 -8.58 -18.94 14.28
C LEU A 77 -9.94 -18.25 14.30
N ASP A 78 -10.61 -18.21 13.15
CA ASP A 78 -12.01 -17.79 13.00
C ASP A 78 -12.73 -18.76 12.06
N ARG A 79 -13.64 -19.55 12.65
CA ARG A 79 -14.40 -20.58 11.94
C ARG A 79 -15.38 -19.97 10.93
N PHE A 80 -15.98 -18.84 11.25
CA PHE A 80 -16.96 -18.20 10.37
C PHE A 80 -16.28 -17.68 9.11
N LEU A 81 -15.15 -16.99 9.26
CA LEU A 81 -14.37 -16.49 8.14
C LEU A 81 -13.78 -17.61 7.30
N LEU A 82 -13.26 -18.69 7.92
CA LEU A 82 -12.76 -19.84 7.18
C LEU A 82 -13.85 -20.53 6.35
N THR A 83 -15.03 -20.73 6.95
CA THR A 83 -16.18 -21.32 6.24
C THR A 83 -16.65 -20.42 5.10
N SER A 84 -16.73 -19.11 5.34
CA SER A 84 -17.08 -18.12 4.32
C SER A 84 -16.08 -18.10 3.17
N PHE A 85 -14.78 -18.18 3.48
CA PHE A 85 -13.72 -18.26 2.49
C PHE A 85 -13.86 -19.51 1.62
N ALA A 86 -14.00 -20.69 2.23
CA ALA A 86 -14.11 -21.95 1.51
C ALA A 86 -15.37 -22.03 0.63
N GLN A 87 -16.49 -21.45 1.09
CA GLN A 87 -17.73 -21.39 0.31
C GLN A 87 -17.65 -20.44 -0.89
N ARG A 88 -16.98 -19.29 -0.73
CA ARG A 88 -16.87 -18.28 -1.80
C ARG A 88 -15.76 -18.58 -2.79
N HIS A 89 -14.68 -19.22 -2.33
CA HIS A 89 -13.48 -19.48 -3.12
C HIS A 89 -13.15 -20.99 -3.16
N PRO A 90 -14.11 -21.85 -3.57
CA PRO A 90 -13.94 -23.31 -3.48
C PRO A 90 -12.73 -23.81 -4.29
N ASP A 91 -12.48 -23.24 -5.47
CA ASP A 91 -11.34 -23.62 -6.31
C ASP A 91 -9.99 -23.23 -5.69
N ALA A 92 -9.94 -22.12 -4.94
CA ALA A 92 -8.73 -21.69 -4.25
C ALA A 92 -8.47 -22.59 -3.03
N ALA A 93 -9.51 -22.88 -2.25
CA ALA A 93 -9.44 -23.80 -1.11
C ALA A 93 -9.02 -25.21 -1.57
N GLN A 94 -9.64 -25.74 -2.63
CA GLN A 94 -9.34 -27.06 -3.17
C GLN A 94 -7.88 -27.16 -3.65
N ARG A 95 -7.37 -26.15 -4.37
CA ARG A 95 -5.98 -26.14 -4.83
C ARG A 95 -4.97 -26.11 -3.69
N ALA A 96 -5.31 -25.45 -2.59
CA ALA A 96 -4.49 -25.43 -1.38
C ALA A 96 -4.68 -26.68 -0.49
N GLY A 97 -5.50 -27.65 -0.92
CA GLY A 97 -5.79 -28.85 -0.13
C GLY A 97 -6.63 -28.60 1.13
N LEU A 98 -7.27 -27.43 1.23
CA LEU A 98 -8.14 -27.09 2.35
C LEU A 98 -9.50 -27.77 2.20
N VAL A 99 -9.86 -28.59 3.19
CA VAL A 99 -11.21 -29.16 3.29
C VAL A 99 -11.85 -28.69 4.58
N VAL A 100 -12.98 -27.98 4.48
CA VAL A 100 -13.79 -27.57 5.64
C VAL A 100 -14.94 -28.57 5.79
N LEU A 101 -14.94 -29.28 6.92
CA LEU A 101 -15.96 -30.30 7.25
C LEU A 101 -17.26 -29.63 7.70
N PRO A 102 -18.42 -30.32 7.61
CA PRO A 102 -19.72 -29.77 8.04
C PRO A 102 -19.75 -29.35 9.52
N ASP A 103 -18.96 -30.00 10.37
CA ASP A 103 -18.81 -29.69 11.79
C ASP A 103 -17.82 -28.53 12.05
N GLY A 104 -17.30 -27.91 10.98
CA GLY A 104 -16.40 -26.76 10.96
C GLY A 104 -14.95 -27.02 11.36
N ARG A 105 -14.55 -28.29 11.46
CA ARG A 105 -13.14 -28.66 11.43
C ARG A 105 -12.55 -28.45 10.03
N ALA A 106 -11.23 -28.29 9.97
CA ALA A 106 -10.51 -28.13 8.72
C ALA A 106 -9.39 -29.18 8.61
N GLU A 107 -9.20 -29.71 7.41
CA GLU A 107 -8.14 -30.65 7.08
C GLU A 107 -7.09 -29.98 6.17
N PRO A 108 -5.81 -30.36 6.26
CA PRO A 108 -5.26 -31.39 7.16
C PRO A 108 -5.33 -31.03 8.65
N SER A 109 -5.75 -31.97 9.49
CA SER A 109 -5.79 -31.82 10.96
C SER A 109 -4.50 -32.30 11.63
N GLY A 110 -4.23 -31.82 12.83
CA GLY A 110 -3.05 -32.20 13.61
C GLY A 110 -2.59 -31.10 14.56
N ASP A 111 -1.51 -31.37 15.28
CA ASP A 111 -0.92 -30.44 16.23
C ASP A 111 0.18 -29.57 15.60
N LEU A 112 0.29 -28.35 16.11
CA LEU A 112 1.40 -27.46 15.76
C LEU A 112 2.69 -27.93 16.41
N VAL A 113 3.81 -27.71 15.72
CA VAL A 113 5.13 -28.06 16.23
C VAL A 113 5.84 -26.81 16.79
N PRO A 114 6.78 -26.97 17.74
CA PRO A 114 7.48 -25.82 18.33
C PRO A 114 8.29 -24.97 17.33
N GLN A 115 8.67 -25.54 16.18
CA GLN A 115 9.39 -24.86 15.11
C GLN A 115 8.52 -23.88 14.33
N ASP A 116 7.19 -24.02 14.41
CA ASP A 116 6.27 -23.09 13.77
C ASP A 116 6.48 -21.68 14.31
N TYR A 117 6.49 -20.70 13.42
CA TYR A 117 6.43 -19.31 13.83
C TYR A 117 5.04 -19.00 14.40
N GLN A 118 4.99 -18.81 15.72
CA GLN A 118 3.78 -18.52 16.47
C GLN A 118 3.98 -17.23 17.28
N PRO A 119 3.75 -16.05 16.67
CA PRO A 119 3.88 -14.78 17.39
C PRO A 119 2.85 -14.70 18.51
N GLU A 120 3.17 -13.91 19.54
CA GLU A 120 2.22 -13.63 20.63
C GLU A 120 0.95 -12.95 20.11
N SER A 121 1.08 -12.05 19.12
CA SER A 121 -0.01 -11.40 18.41
C SER A 121 0.29 -11.27 16.92
N CYS A 122 -0.51 -11.94 16.08
CA CYS A 122 -0.49 -11.73 14.64
C CYS A 122 -0.95 -10.31 14.27
N GLY A 123 -1.88 -9.73 15.03
CA GLY A 123 -2.32 -8.34 14.82
C GLY A 123 -1.17 -7.34 14.93
N LEU A 124 -0.28 -7.54 15.91
CA LEU A 124 0.89 -6.68 16.09
C LEU A 124 1.90 -6.86 14.97
N GLU A 125 2.15 -8.10 14.55
CA GLU A 125 2.99 -8.42 13.40
C GLU A 125 2.47 -7.76 12.11
N LEU A 126 1.15 -7.83 11.88
CA LEU A 126 0.51 -7.13 10.75
C LEU A 126 0.69 -5.60 10.85
N ALA A 127 0.58 -5.01 12.04
CA ALA A 127 0.74 -3.57 12.22
C ALA A 127 2.16 -3.11 11.89
N LEU A 128 3.14 -3.84 12.43
CA LEU A 128 4.55 -3.46 12.36
C LEU A 128 5.19 -3.79 11.02
N ARG A 129 4.79 -4.91 10.39
CA ARG A 129 5.59 -5.55 9.34
C ARG A 129 4.85 -5.88 8.06
N LEU A 130 3.52 -5.82 8.01
CA LEU A 130 2.80 -6.01 6.74
C LEU A 130 3.25 -4.96 5.73
N ASN A 131 3.85 -5.41 4.63
CA ASN A 131 4.19 -4.55 3.52
C ASN A 131 2.89 -4.17 2.78
N LEU A 132 2.42 -2.94 3.00
CA LEU A 132 1.18 -2.43 2.43
C LEU A 132 1.22 -2.28 0.89
N ARG A 133 2.39 -2.53 0.28
CA ARG A 133 2.61 -2.52 -1.17
C ARG A 133 2.72 -3.90 -1.80
N SER A 134 2.65 -4.96 -1.00
CA SER A 134 2.85 -6.34 -1.47
C SER A 134 1.69 -6.88 -2.32
N PHE A 135 0.52 -6.23 -2.27
CA PHE A 135 -0.65 -6.62 -3.03
C PHE A 135 -1.40 -5.41 -3.58
N PRO A 136 -2.14 -5.57 -4.69
CA PRO A 136 -3.04 -4.54 -5.20
C PRO A 136 -4.11 -4.19 -4.15
N SER A 137 -4.18 -2.92 -3.75
CA SER A 137 -5.22 -2.40 -2.84
C SER A 137 -5.27 -0.89 -2.84
N LEU A 138 -6.28 -0.31 -2.15
CA LEU A 138 -6.34 1.13 -1.98
C LEU A 138 -5.16 1.70 -1.18
N LEU A 139 -4.45 0.88 -0.39
CA LEU A 139 -3.29 1.31 0.42
C LEU A 139 -2.13 1.84 -0.41
N LEU A 140 -2.05 1.49 -1.69
CA LEU A 140 -1.03 2.00 -2.60
C LEU A 140 -1.11 3.53 -2.74
N GLY A 141 -2.32 4.11 -2.68
CA GLY A 141 -2.50 5.57 -2.66
C GLY A 141 -2.03 6.24 -1.38
N PHE A 142 -1.79 5.46 -0.32
CA PHE A 142 -1.41 5.94 1.00
C PHE A 142 0.05 5.62 1.37
N THR A 143 0.81 4.90 0.55
CA THR A 143 2.12 4.36 0.94
C THR A 143 3.25 4.89 0.06
N ASP A 144 4.35 5.31 0.69
CA ASP A 144 5.59 5.69 0.01
C ASP A 144 6.78 4.81 0.45
N ASP A 145 8.00 5.11 -0.03
CA ASP A 145 9.19 4.35 0.35
C ASP A 145 9.51 4.42 1.84
N SER A 146 9.10 5.50 2.51
CA SER A 146 9.27 5.72 3.95
C SER A 146 8.07 5.23 4.78
N ARG A 147 6.93 4.94 4.15
CA ARG A 147 5.65 4.60 4.79
C ARG A 147 5.07 3.31 4.23
N ARG A 148 5.71 2.19 4.54
CA ARG A 148 5.38 0.87 3.97
C ARG A 148 4.58 -0.05 4.88
N THR A 149 4.39 0.31 6.16
CA THR A 149 3.64 -0.47 7.16
C THR A 149 2.68 0.42 7.94
N PHE A 150 1.77 -0.18 8.71
CA PHE A 150 0.84 0.57 9.57
C PHE A 150 1.52 1.25 10.77
N ALA A 151 2.74 0.86 11.11
CA ALA A 151 3.55 1.52 12.14
C ALA A 151 4.08 2.91 11.74
N SER A 152 3.86 3.32 10.48
CA SER A 152 4.30 4.61 9.96
C SER A 152 3.68 5.77 10.78
N PRO A 153 4.49 6.58 11.48
CA PRO A 153 3.97 7.62 12.36
C PRO A 153 3.11 8.65 11.62
N LYS A 154 2.08 9.17 12.29
CA LYS A 154 1.19 10.27 11.83
C LYS A 154 0.22 9.94 10.70
N GLN A 155 0.24 8.72 10.17
CA GLN A 155 -0.66 8.31 9.09
C GLN A 155 -1.83 7.46 9.58
N TRP A 156 -1.54 6.53 10.50
CA TRP A 156 -2.50 5.54 10.97
C TRP A 156 -2.73 5.69 12.46
N THR A 157 -4.00 5.60 12.85
CA THR A 157 -4.45 5.45 14.23
C THR A 157 -4.83 4.00 14.44
N VAL A 158 -4.22 3.34 15.44
CA VAL A 158 -4.61 2.01 15.88
C VAL A 158 -5.84 2.14 16.77
N ASN A 159 -6.98 1.65 16.29
CA ASN A 159 -8.26 1.72 17.00
C ASN A 159 -8.45 0.51 17.92
N ALA A 160 -8.05 -0.67 17.45
CA ALA A 160 -8.07 -1.92 18.21
C ALA A 160 -6.99 -2.86 17.69
N LEU A 161 -6.45 -3.67 18.60
CA LEU A 161 -5.37 -4.61 18.34
C LEU A 161 -5.57 -5.84 19.24
N ASP A 162 -5.81 -6.99 18.63
CA ASP A 162 -5.93 -8.26 19.35
C ASP A 162 -4.88 -9.27 18.89
N ARG A 163 -4.97 -10.50 19.39
CA ARG A 163 -4.06 -11.58 19.02
C ARG A 163 -4.12 -11.92 17.53
N THR A 164 -5.28 -11.83 16.90
CA THR A 164 -5.50 -12.24 15.50
C THR A 164 -5.96 -11.10 14.59
N SER A 165 -6.25 -9.92 15.14
CA SER A 165 -6.85 -8.83 14.39
C SER A 165 -6.14 -7.48 14.62
N LEU A 166 -6.28 -6.61 13.63
CA LEU A 166 -5.80 -5.23 13.64
C LEU A 166 -6.87 -4.32 13.04
N HIS A 167 -7.26 -3.28 13.77
CA HIS A 167 -8.15 -2.23 13.28
C HIS A 167 -7.40 -0.90 13.27
N VAL A 168 -7.20 -0.35 12.08
CA VAL A 168 -6.44 0.90 11.87
C VAL A 168 -7.18 1.84 10.94
N SER A 169 -7.10 3.13 11.20
CA SER A 169 -7.72 4.14 10.34
C SER A 169 -6.81 5.31 10.05
N SER A 170 -7.09 5.96 8.94
CA SER A 170 -6.69 7.32 8.61
C SER A 170 -7.97 8.14 8.39
N PRO A 171 -7.88 9.46 8.20
CA PRO A 171 -9.05 10.28 7.86
C PRO A 171 -9.82 9.80 6.60
N ASP A 172 -9.13 9.15 5.66
CA ASP A 172 -9.71 8.77 4.36
C ASP A 172 -10.02 7.26 4.23
N LEU A 173 -9.47 6.44 5.13
CA LEU A 173 -9.53 4.97 4.99
C LEU A 173 -9.53 4.26 6.34
N MET A 174 -10.50 3.37 6.55
CA MET A 174 -10.56 2.42 7.66
C MET A 174 -10.19 1.02 7.16
N ASN A 175 -9.34 0.33 7.91
CA ASN A 175 -8.86 -1.00 7.61
C ASN A 175 -9.11 -1.92 8.81
N SER A 176 -9.61 -3.13 8.53
CA SER A 176 -9.74 -4.21 9.49
C SER A 176 -9.04 -5.43 8.93
N LEU A 177 -8.05 -5.96 9.62
CA LEU A 177 -7.32 -7.17 9.22
C LEU A 177 -7.60 -8.25 10.24
N VAL A 178 -7.90 -9.47 9.77
CA VAL A 178 -8.11 -10.63 10.63
C VAL A 178 -7.37 -11.83 10.04
N VAL A 179 -6.44 -12.40 10.81
CA VAL A 179 -5.86 -13.71 10.51
C VAL A 179 -6.86 -14.77 10.96
N PHE A 180 -7.54 -15.41 10.01
CA PHE A 180 -8.63 -16.33 10.31
C PHE A 180 -8.22 -17.81 10.26
N ALA A 181 -7.12 -18.13 9.59
CA ALA A 181 -6.54 -19.46 9.61
C ALA A 181 -5.04 -19.40 9.30
N THR A 182 -4.34 -20.47 9.65
CA THR A 182 -2.96 -20.69 9.24
C THR A 182 -2.84 -22.09 8.64
N MET A 183 -2.17 -22.22 7.51
CA MET A 183 -2.03 -23.46 6.74
C MET A 183 -0.87 -23.34 5.75
N ASP A 184 -0.40 -24.46 5.19
CA ASP A 184 0.57 -24.44 4.09
C ASP A 184 -0.15 -24.19 2.76
N TRP A 185 -0.17 -22.95 2.32
CA TRP A 185 -0.91 -22.51 1.14
C TRP A 185 -0.13 -22.78 -0.15
N ASN A 186 1.20 -22.71 -0.10
CA ASN A 186 2.08 -22.89 -1.27
C ASN A 186 2.69 -24.30 -1.39
N GLY A 187 2.50 -25.17 -0.39
CA GLY A 187 2.96 -26.56 -0.37
C GLY A 187 4.42 -26.74 0.02
N ASN A 188 5.09 -25.74 0.58
CA ASN A 188 6.51 -25.80 0.95
C ASN A 188 6.75 -26.42 2.35
N GLY A 189 5.68 -26.78 3.07
CA GLY A 189 5.72 -27.34 4.42
C GLY A 189 5.99 -26.31 5.52
N VAL A 190 5.73 -25.03 5.25
CA VAL A 190 5.72 -23.91 6.21
C VAL A 190 4.32 -23.31 6.25
N ARG A 191 3.96 -22.72 7.39
CA ARG A 191 2.60 -22.25 7.64
C ARG A 191 2.44 -20.80 7.20
N ASP A 192 1.63 -20.60 6.18
CA ASP A 192 1.16 -19.30 5.73
C ASP A 192 -0.04 -18.83 6.56
N TRP A 193 -0.31 -17.53 6.51
CA TRP A 193 -1.48 -16.94 7.18
C TRP A 193 -2.54 -16.54 6.18
N LEU A 194 -3.76 -17.01 6.37
CA LEU A 194 -4.91 -16.51 5.63
C LEU A 194 -5.48 -15.29 6.35
N VAL A 195 -5.56 -14.18 5.63
CA VAL A 195 -5.92 -12.87 6.17
C VAL A 195 -7.07 -12.29 5.37
N LEU A 196 -8.11 -11.83 6.06
CA LEU A 196 -9.11 -10.97 5.47
C LEU A 196 -8.77 -9.53 5.84
N LEU A 197 -8.47 -8.70 4.84
CA LEU A 197 -8.42 -7.24 4.98
C LEU A 197 -9.73 -6.65 4.46
N THR A 198 -10.44 -5.89 5.28
CA THR A 198 -11.60 -5.11 4.86
C THR A 198 -11.23 -3.64 4.82
N GLN A 199 -11.57 -2.96 3.73
CA GLN A 199 -11.36 -1.53 3.56
C GLN A 199 -12.66 -0.80 3.33
N LYS A 200 -12.84 0.28 4.09
CA LYS A 200 -14.02 1.15 4.01
C LYS A 200 -13.58 2.60 4.01
N THR A 201 -14.21 3.43 3.20
CA THR A 201 -14.03 4.88 3.32
C THR A 201 -14.97 5.42 4.41
N PRO A 202 -14.53 6.34 5.29
CA PRO A 202 -15.41 6.91 6.31
C PRO A 202 -16.62 7.66 5.74
N HIS A 203 -16.59 8.03 4.46
CA HIS A 203 -17.60 8.88 3.81
C HIS A 203 -18.60 8.12 2.95
N ASP A 204 -18.40 6.82 2.73
CA ASP A 204 -19.36 5.95 2.03
C ASP A 204 -19.59 4.69 2.86
N GLU A 205 -20.73 4.67 3.56
CA GLU A 205 -21.07 3.51 4.40
C GLU A 205 -21.52 2.29 3.61
N GLY A 206 -21.98 2.49 2.37
CA GLY A 206 -22.51 1.45 1.50
C GLY A 206 -21.46 0.73 0.69
N PHE A 207 -20.23 1.24 0.65
CA PHE A 207 -19.14 0.66 -0.14
C PHE A 207 -17.98 0.19 0.73
N TYR A 208 -17.64 -1.10 0.60
CA TYR A 208 -16.42 -1.64 1.17
C TYR A 208 -15.86 -2.77 0.32
N LEU A 209 -14.56 -3.01 0.48
CA LEU A 209 -13.80 -4.02 -0.24
C LEU A 209 -13.24 -5.04 0.75
N GLY A 210 -13.50 -6.32 0.49
CA GLY A 210 -12.88 -7.45 1.19
C GLY A 210 -11.74 -8.04 0.36
N TYR A 211 -10.53 -8.02 0.88
CA TYR A 211 -9.33 -8.58 0.28
C TYR A 211 -9.00 -9.87 0.99
N TRP A 212 -9.14 -10.99 0.28
CA TRP A 212 -8.70 -12.29 0.76
C TRP A 212 -7.24 -12.47 0.41
N LEU A 213 -6.39 -12.51 1.42
CA LEU A 213 -4.95 -12.49 1.29
C LEU A 213 -4.34 -13.77 1.87
N VAL A 214 -3.19 -14.13 1.33
CA VAL A 214 -2.25 -15.04 1.99
C VAL A 214 -0.97 -14.27 2.32
N VAL A 215 -0.49 -14.35 3.56
CA VAL A 215 0.86 -13.95 3.94
C VAL A 215 1.71 -15.20 3.90
N GLU A 216 2.60 -15.26 2.91
CA GLU A 216 3.45 -16.44 2.67
C GLU A 216 4.69 -16.39 3.57
N ASP A 217 5.08 -17.54 4.11
CA ASP A 217 6.31 -17.76 4.89
C ASP A 217 6.57 -16.73 6.01
N PRO A 218 5.60 -16.46 6.90
CA PRO A 218 5.79 -15.50 7.99
C PRO A 218 6.92 -15.97 8.92
N ALA A 219 7.87 -15.07 9.19
CA ALA A 219 9.04 -15.31 10.05
C ALA A 219 9.13 -14.24 11.16
N PRO A 220 9.99 -14.38 12.20
CA PRO A 220 10.14 -13.38 13.27
C PRO A 220 10.76 -12.02 12.86
N LYS A 221 11.33 -11.93 11.66
CA LYS A 221 12.01 -10.72 11.16
C LYS A 221 11.69 -10.46 9.70
N GLY A 222 11.88 -9.22 9.26
CA GLY A 222 11.63 -8.80 7.87
C GLY A 222 10.18 -8.38 7.63
N LEU A 223 9.89 -7.88 6.43
CA LEU A 223 8.52 -7.51 6.06
C LEU A 223 7.68 -8.74 5.75
N LEU A 224 6.41 -8.72 6.16
CA LEU A 224 5.43 -9.71 5.73
C LEU A 224 4.94 -9.32 4.33
N GLN A 225 5.06 -10.25 3.38
CA GLN A 225 4.53 -10.09 2.03
C GLN A 225 3.19 -10.79 1.95
N ALA A 226 2.17 -10.08 1.49
CA ALA A 226 0.85 -10.64 1.25
C ALA A 226 0.57 -10.70 -0.24
N ARG A 227 -0.12 -11.76 -0.66
CA ARG A 227 -0.62 -11.93 -2.03
C ARG A 227 -2.13 -11.93 -2.04
N LEU A 228 -2.71 -11.24 -3.01
CA LEU A 228 -4.16 -11.21 -3.22
C LEU A 228 -4.62 -12.53 -3.85
N LEU A 229 -5.58 -13.19 -3.19
CA LEU A 229 -6.26 -14.37 -3.70
C LEU A 229 -7.54 -13.97 -4.45
N SER A 230 -8.36 -13.13 -3.83
CA SER A 230 -9.61 -12.63 -4.37
C SER A 230 -10.03 -11.33 -3.71
N LEU A 231 -10.87 -10.58 -4.43
CA LEU A 231 -11.44 -9.30 -4.01
C LEU A 231 -12.96 -9.41 -4.04
N ASP A 232 -13.61 -9.18 -2.91
CA ASP A 232 -15.05 -9.05 -2.80
C ASP A 232 -15.42 -7.56 -2.75
N GLU A 233 -16.20 -7.09 -3.72
CA GLU A 233 -16.80 -5.75 -3.72
C GLU A 233 -18.20 -5.79 -3.13
N TYR A 234 -18.44 -4.99 -2.10
CA TYR A 234 -19.75 -4.86 -1.47
C TYR A 234 -20.36 -3.49 -1.79
N ARG A 235 -21.62 -3.51 -2.24
CA ARG A 235 -22.46 -2.33 -2.45
C ARG A 235 -23.82 -2.53 -1.79
N GLY A 236 -24.01 -1.88 -0.64
CA GLY A 236 -25.22 -2.01 0.16
C GLY A 236 -25.42 -3.42 0.71
N ILE A 237 -26.67 -3.91 0.68
CA ILE A 237 -27.08 -5.20 1.25
C ILE A 237 -27.01 -6.38 0.26
N GLY A 238 -26.50 -6.16 -0.96
CA GLY A 238 -26.42 -7.19 -1.99
C GLY A 238 -25.31 -8.22 -1.76
N ALA A 239 -25.35 -9.31 -2.52
CA ALA A 239 -24.25 -10.27 -2.58
C ALA A 239 -22.98 -9.57 -3.14
N PRO A 240 -21.78 -9.92 -2.64
CA PRO A 240 -20.55 -9.33 -3.13
C PRO A 240 -20.28 -9.72 -4.59
N VAL A 241 -19.65 -8.81 -5.33
CA VAL A 241 -19.05 -9.14 -6.63
C VAL A 241 -17.62 -9.56 -6.39
N THR A 242 -17.35 -10.86 -6.56
CA THR A 242 -16.00 -11.44 -6.41
C THR A 242 -15.21 -11.28 -7.71
N ARG A 243 -13.96 -10.83 -7.57
CA ARG A 243 -12.98 -10.69 -8.66
C ARG A 243 -11.67 -11.37 -8.29
N THR A 244 -10.96 -11.93 -9.26
CA THR A 244 -9.68 -12.60 -9.03
C THR A 244 -8.63 -12.19 -10.06
N GLY A 245 -7.36 -12.46 -9.77
CA GLY A 245 -6.25 -12.28 -10.71
C GLY A 245 -6.19 -10.88 -11.35
N GLU A 246 -6.19 -10.83 -12.67
CA GLU A 246 -6.10 -9.59 -13.45
C GLU A 246 -7.35 -8.71 -13.34
N GLU A 247 -8.54 -9.32 -13.20
CA GLU A 247 -9.79 -8.56 -13.07
C GLU A 247 -9.80 -7.72 -11.80
N ALA A 248 -9.38 -8.31 -10.67
CA ALA A 248 -9.25 -7.60 -9.41
C ALA A 248 -8.23 -6.45 -9.52
N ARG A 249 -7.10 -6.67 -10.20
CA ARG A 249 -6.08 -5.63 -10.43
C ARG A 249 -6.63 -4.47 -11.25
N ALA A 250 -7.25 -4.75 -12.40
CA ALA A 250 -7.80 -3.74 -13.28
C ALA A 250 -8.89 -2.91 -12.58
N PHE A 251 -9.75 -3.57 -11.80
CA PHE A 251 -10.77 -2.90 -11.00
C PHE A 251 -10.16 -1.95 -9.96
N LEU A 252 -9.16 -2.40 -9.20
CA LEU A 252 -8.50 -1.59 -8.17
C LEU A 252 -7.73 -0.41 -8.76
N ASP A 253 -7.05 -0.62 -9.89
CA ASP A 253 -6.35 0.45 -10.62
C ASP A 253 -7.31 1.56 -11.05
N LYS A 254 -8.45 1.16 -11.62
CA LYS A 254 -9.52 2.07 -12.01
C LYS A 254 -10.06 2.83 -10.80
N LEU A 255 -10.38 2.11 -9.72
CA LEU A 255 -10.96 2.69 -8.51
C LEU A 255 -10.02 3.71 -7.83
N LEU A 256 -8.74 3.37 -7.72
CA LEU A 256 -7.70 4.26 -7.20
C LEU A 256 -7.60 5.55 -8.00
N ARG A 257 -7.51 5.45 -9.34
CA ARG A 257 -7.32 6.61 -10.22
C ARG A 257 -8.54 7.49 -10.32
N GLU A 258 -9.73 6.90 -10.42
CA GLU A 258 -10.95 7.63 -10.77
C GLU A 258 -11.74 8.10 -9.55
N GLN A 259 -11.62 7.45 -8.38
CA GLN A 259 -12.46 7.76 -7.23
C GLN A 259 -11.64 8.21 -6.02
N VAL A 260 -10.62 7.45 -5.62
CA VAL A 260 -9.93 7.69 -4.34
C VAL A 260 -8.95 8.86 -4.41
N LEU A 261 -8.06 8.90 -5.42
CA LEU A 261 -7.09 9.99 -5.55
C LEU A 261 -7.76 11.36 -5.80
N PRO A 262 -8.77 11.49 -6.68
CA PRO A 262 -9.46 12.76 -6.88
C PRO A 262 -10.20 13.26 -5.61
N ALA A 263 -10.89 12.36 -4.89
CA ALA A 263 -11.62 12.73 -3.67
C ALA A 263 -10.68 13.23 -2.56
N SER A 264 -9.54 12.55 -2.36
CA SER A 264 -8.52 12.98 -1.39
C SER A 264 -7.92 14.35 -1.75
N GLN A 265 -7.67 14.61 -3.04
CA GLN A 265 -7.18 15.91 -3.50
C GLN A 265 -8.21 17.04 -3.29
N GLU A 266 -9.50 16.77 -3.48
CA GLU A 266 -10.56 17.75 -3.25
C GLU A 266 -10.74 18.05 -1.75
N ALA A 267 -10.69 17.03 -0.90
CA ALA A 267 -10.74 17.19 0.55
C ALA A 267 -9.56 18.02 1.07
N ALA A 268 -8.34 17.74 0.57
CA ALA A 268 -7.14 18.50 0.94
C ALA A 268 -7.23 19.98 0.52
N ARG A 269 -7.79 20.28 -0.66
CA ARG A 269 -8.03 21.66 -1.10
C ARG A 269 -9.02 22.39 -0.18
N LYS A 270 -10.15 21.77 0.14
CA LYS A 270 -11.15 22.35 1.06
C LYS A 270 -10.55 22.63 2.44
N ALA A 271 -9.75 21.72 2.97
CA ALA A 271 -9.08 21.91 4.26
C ALA A 271 -8.06 23.06 4.23
N ALA A 272 -7.30 23.21 3.13
CA ALA A 272 -6.36 24.31 2.96
C ALA A 272 -7.05 25.68 2.83
N ASP A 273 -8.16 25.73 2.09
CA ASP A 273 -8.98 26.93 1.95
C ASP A 273 -9.59 27.34 3.30
N GLU A 274 -10.12 26.38 4.07
CA GLU A 274 -10.69 26.65 5.39
C GLU A 274 -9.62 27.12 6.39
N ALA A 275 -8.43 26.51 6.38
CA ALA A 275 -7.30 26.94 7.20
C ALA A 275 -6.86 28.37 6.85
N THR A 276 -6.86 28.72 5.56
CA THR A 276 -6.53 30.06 5.06
C THR A 276 -7.58 31.08 5.52
N ILE A 277 -8.87 30.75 5.40
CA ILE A 277 -9.98 31.60 5.86
C ILE A 277 -9.88 31.83 7.38
N ARG A 278 -9.66 30.77 8.18
CA ARG A 278 -9.49 30.90 9.63
C ARG A 278 -8.28 31.76 10.02
N ALA A 279 -7.19 31.69 9.25
CA ALA A 279 -6.01 32.52 9.48
C ALA A 279 -6.25 34.00 9.16
N ILE A 280 -7.09 34.29 8.17
CA ILE A 280 -7.52 35.66 7.83
C ILE A 280 -8.45 36.22 8.90
N LEU A 281 -9.41 35.44 9.39
CA LEU A 281 -10.40 35.87 10.39
C LEU A 281 -9.85 36.01 11.82
N LYS A 282 -8.65 35.50 12.10
CA LYS A 282 -7.95 35.66 13.39
C LYS A 282 -7.01 36.88 13.43
N LYS A 283 -6.94 37.66 12.36
CA LYS A 283 -6.28 38.97 12.30
C LYS A 283 -7.32 40.09 12.36
#